data_AF-A0A0C9WPW6-F1
#
_entry.id   AF-A0A0C9WPW6-F1
#
_cell.length_a   1.000
_cell.length_b   1.000
_cell.length_c   1.000
_cell.angle_alpha   90.00
_cell.angle_beta   90.00
_cell.angle_gamma   90.00
#
_symmetry.space_group_name_H-M   'P 1'
#
loop_
_entity.id
_entity.type
_entity.pdbx_description
1 polymer ?
#
loop_
_entity_poly.entity_id
_entity_poly.type
_entity_poly.pdbx_seq_one_letter_code
_entity_poly.pdbx_strand_id
1 'polypeptide(L)'
;MNLETHPQGDVHDTLRPPEISSFDEVPVRWHPKITVYRLIVLLTTICLGVGKAIMSAKGAVVVSVTLEWVSGVAVFVLLYCVGLYDEDRQQHMKCLFNKDLAPYLWLVSYRTDEVGLPAGFHLSQHPPITGYRIVVTASVLLFGLAKAMLGYLGHPVAANTFDWTYGVVVTSGFYCIGLYENNSLDLFSAFFTIDYGPFLRRVFLAIHKYSPSIVFFLGVVYAAVRILAFQWSHPVTLTFVSVDPHMKMSFFDYVHDLCLNLLISEILLLIAALGVSGLFNTLYSIKKAVLPRGIRWAIRGTLNVSGAEELPPPYYGRNPDKNVNIAKYILRVFALVFAATLTTVTTRWAFWITGEVFVGSTSWWMVPLYVFLTMPY
;
A
#
# COMPACT_ATOMS: atom_id res chain seq x y z
N MET A 1 -65.32 14.20 15.84
CA MET A 1 -65.45 13.48 14.55
C MET A 1 -65.77 14.52 13.50
N ASN A 2 -64.75 15.05 12.83
CA ASN A 2 -64.90 15.97 11.70
C ASN A 2 -64.35 15.26 10.47
N LEU A 3 -65.20 15.05 9.47
CA LEU A 3 -64.82 14.62 8.14
C LEU A 3 -64.26 15.84 7.38
N GLU A 4 -62.95 15.86 7.17
CA GLU A 4 -62.32 16.73 6.18
C GLU A 4 -62.38 16.05 4.81
N THR A 5 -63.10 16.69 3.89
CA THR A 5 -63.23 16.33 2.48
C THR A 5 -62.02 16.85 1.70
N HIS A 6 -61.24 15.93 1.13
CA HIS A 6 -60.13 16.26 0.23
C HIS A 6 -60.66 16.78 -1.11
N PRO A 7 -60.14 17.91 -1.63
CA PRO A 7 -60.49 18.37 -2.97
C PRO A 7 -59.75 17.53 -4.02
N GLN A 8 -60.54 17.05 -4.97
CA GLN A 8 -60.16 16.28 -6.14
C GLN A 8 -59.45 17.23 -7.12
N GLY A 9 -58.12 17.15 -7.15
CA GLY A 9 -57.29 17.94 -8.07
C GLY A 9 -57.29 17.34 -9.47
N ASP A 10 -57.61 18.20 -10.44
CA ASP A 10 -57.68 17.94 -11.87
C ASP A 10 -56.47 17.21 -12.44
N VAL A 11 -56.75 16.05 -13.04
CA VAL A 11 -55.86 15.31 -13.92
C VAL A 11 -56.00 15.91 -15.31
N HIS A 12 -55.49 17.12 -15.52
CA HIS A 12 -55.41 17.73 -16.84
C HIS A 12 -53.97 17.79 -17.34
N ASP A 13 -53.66 16.83 -18.21
CA ASP A 13 -52.95 17.02 -19.47
C ASP A 13 -51.98 18.19 -19.56
N THR A 14 -50.74 17.92 -19.17
CA THR A 14 -49.58 18.48 -19.88
C THR A 14 -48.75 17.32 -20.41
N LEU A 15 -49.30 16.65 -21.41
CA LEU A 15 -48.58 15.87 -22.44
C LEU A 15 -47.64 16.83 -23.18
N ARG A 16 -46.58 17.27 -22.51
CA ARG A 16 -45.43 17.88 -23.19
C ARG A 16 -44.67 16.71 -23.81
N PRO A 17 -44.53 16.64 -25.15
CA PRO A 17 -43.67 15.64 -25.75
C PRO A 17 -42.28 15.79 -25.11
N PRO A 18 -41.62 14.67 -24.74
CA PRO A 18 -40.25 14.75 -24.24
C PRO A 18 -39.43 15.40 -25.35
N GLU A 19 -39.01 16.65 -25.16
CA GLU A 19 -37.97 17.24 -25.97
C GLU A 19 -36.74 16.37 -25.77
N ILE A 20 -36.54 15.45 -26.71
CA ILE A 20 -35.32 14.68 -26.91
C ILE A 20 -34.27 15.71 -27.32
N SER A 21 -33.84 16.53 -26.36
CA SER A 21 -32.65 17.35 -26.44
C SER A 21 -31.46 16.38 -26.37
N SER A 22 -31.26 15.70 -27.49
CA SER A 22 -30.09 14.88 -27.81
C SER A 22 -28.86 15.76 -28.04
N PHE A 23 -28.66 16.76 -27.17
CA PHE A 23 -27.33 17.29 -26.97
C PHE A 23 -26.52 16.10 -26.48
N ASP A 24 -25.66 15.59 -27.35
CA ASP A 24 -24.58 14.69 -26.99
C ASP A 24 -23.97 15.22 -25.69
N GLU A 25 -24.36 14.62 -24.56
CA GLU A 25 -23.87 14.99 -23.24
C GLU A 25 -22.39 14.66 -23.27
N VAL A 26 -21.58 15.67 -23.58
CA VAL A 26 -20.14 15.57 -23.54
C VAL A 26 -19.81 14.96 -22.18
N PRO A 27 -19.17 13.78 -22.13
CA PRO A 27 -19.08 12.99 -20.92
C PRO A 27 -18.42 13.84 -19.84
N VAL A 28 -19.23 14.27 -18.87
CA VAL A 28 -18.77 15.20 -17.84
C VAL A 28 -17.81 14.45 -16.93
N ARG A 29 -16.56 14.91 -16.89
CA ARG A 29 -15.53 14.29 -16.06
C ARG A 29 -15.77 14.67 -14.61
N TRP A 30 -15.89 13.67 -13.74
CA TRP A 30 -15.99 13.91 -12.31
C TRP A 30 -14.61 14.17 -11.70
N HIS A 31 -14.54 15.17 -10.84
CA HIS A 31 -13.34 15.52 -10.08
C HIS A 31 -13.71 15.78 -8.62
N PRO A 32 -12.81 15.43 -7.67
CA PRO A 32 -13.06 15.68 -6.26
C PRO A 32 -13.12 17.19 -5.99
N LYS A 33 -13.98 17.60 -5.07
CA LYS A 33 -14.09 19.00 -4.65
C LYS A 33 -12.81 19.44 -3.96
N ILE A 34 -12.24 20.57 -4.39
CA ILE A 34 -11.05 21.14 -3.76
C ILE A 34 -11.51 22.32 -2.91
N THR A 35 -11.79 22.05 -1.63
CA THR A 35 -12.21 23.08 -0.69
C THR A 35 -11.02 23.88 -0.18
N VAL A 36 -11.27 25.07 0.39
CA VAL A 36 -10.22 25.89 1.00
C VAL A 36 -9.52 25.11 2.13
N TYR A 37 -10.28 24.38 2.96
CA TYR A 37 -9.72 23.50 3.99
C TYR A 37 -8.76 22.46 3.40
N ARG A 38 -9.20 21.71 2.38
CA ARG A 38 -8.39 20.64 1.75
C ARG A 38 -7.11 21.20 1.14
N LEU A 39 -7.18 22.38 0.53
CA LEU A 39 -6.01 23.08 0.02
C LEU A 39 -5.05 23.49 1.13
N ILE A 40 -5.56 23.99 2.28
CA ILE A 40 -4.73 24.34 3.44
C ILE A 40 -4.02 23.09 3.98
N VAL A 41 -4.72 21.96 4.12
CA VAL A 41 -4.12 20.70 4.58
C VAL A 41 -2.98 20.26 3.65
N LEU A 42 -3.21 20.28 2.33
CA LEU A 42 -2.16 19.96 1.35
C LEU A 42 -0.98 20.93 1.40
N LEU A 43 -1.27 22.24 1.37
CA LEU A 43 -0.24 23.27 1.35
C LEU A 43 0.60 23.27 2.63
N THR A 44 -0.03 23.11 3.79
CA THR A 44 0.69 23.01 5.07
C THR A 44 1.57 21.77 5.12
N THR A 45 1.09 20.62 4.63
CA THR A 45 1.89 19.38 4.54
C THR A 45 3.13 19.59 3.65
N ILE A 46 2.95 20.19 2.47
CA ILE A 46 4.05 20.48 1.54
C ILE A 46 5.03 21.49 2.14
N CYS A 47 4.54 22.62 2.66
CA CYS A 47 5.38 23.68 3.23
C CYS A 47 6.20 23.19 4.43
N LEU A 48 5.58 22.43 5.34
CA LEU A 48 6.27 21.90 6.53
C LEU A 48 7.32 20.85 6.13
N GLY A 49 6.99 19.96 5.20
CA GLY A 49 7.94 18.99 4.70
C GLY A 49 9.11 19.65 3.96
N VAL A 50 8.85 20.57 3.02
CA VAL A 50 9.92 21.32 2.32
C VAL A 50 10.77 22.11 3.31
N GLY A 51 10.15 22.79 4.29
CA GLY A 51 10.86 23.48 5.37
C GLY A 51 11.79 22.55 6.15
N LYS A 52 11.31 21.36 6.50
CA LYS A 52 12.13 20.31 7.14
C LYS A 52 13.31 19.89 6.26
N ALA A 53 13.10 19.63 4.97
CA ALA A 53 14.17 19.25 4.06
C ALA A 53 15.26 20.32 3.96
N ILE A 54 14.88 21.60 3.86
CA ILE A 54 15.83 22.72 3.81
C ILE A 54 16.62 22.82 5.11
N MET A 55 15.98 22.69 6.28
CA MET A 55 16.65 22.75 7.57
C MET A 55 17.59 21.56 7.80
N SER A 56 17.17 20.36 7.38
CA SER A 56 18.01 19.16 7.41
C SER A 56 19.24 19.32 6.52
N ALA A 57 19.07 19.85 5.30
CA ALA A 57 20.17 20.09 4.37
C ALA A 57 21.19 21.13 4.90
N LYS A 58 20.74 22.09 5.72
CA LYS A 58 21.62 23.07 6.39
C LYS A 58 22.32 22.54 7.65
N GLY A 59 22.12 21.26 8.01
CA GLY A 59 22.67 20.68 9.23
C GLY A 59 22.01 21.17 10.52
N ALA A 60 20.88 21.88 10.44
CA ALA A 60 20.14 22.39 11.59
C ALA A 60 19.24 21.30 12.20
N VAL A 61 19.86 20.23 12.73
CA VAL A 61 19.17 19.02 13.19
C VAL A 61 18.13 19.32 14.26
N VAL A 62 18.46 20.16 15.25
CA VAL A 62 17.52 20.54 16.33
C VAL A 62 16.28 21.22 15.77
N VAL A 63 16.45 22.18 14.84
CA VAL A 63 15.34 22.90 14.22
C VAL A 63 14.47 21.97 13.39
N SER A 64 15.09 21.08 12.61
CA SER A 64 14.39 20.06 11.82
C SER A 64 13.54 19.12 12.72
N VAL A 65 14.09 18.70 13.86
CA VAL A 65 13.39 17.85 14.82
C VAL A 65 12.25 18.63 15.48
N THR A 66 12.47 19.88 15.90
CA THR A 66 11.39 20.70 16.46
C THR A 66 10.27 20.95 15.47
N LEU A 67 10.60 21.19 14.19
CA LEU A 67 9.60 21.32 13.14
C LEU A 67 8.77 20.06 13.01
N GLU A 68 9.40 18.88 13.04
CA GLU A 68 8.70 17.59 12.98
C GLU A 68 7.70 17.43 14.13
N TRP A 69 8.10 17.71 15.37
CA TRP A 69 7.21 17.60 16.54
C TRP A 69 6.08 18.61 16.49
N VAL A 70 6.38 19.88 16.21
CA VAL A 70 5.37 20.95 16.17
C VAL A 70 4.40 20.73 15.01
N SER A 71 4.91 20.40 13.81
CA SER A 71 4.05 20.09 12.66
C SER A 71 3.23 18.83 12.88
N GLY A 72 3.86 17.78 13.38
CA GLY A 72 3.25 16.45 13.50
C GLY A 72 2.18 16.40 14.57
N VAL A 73 2.35 17.13 15.68
CA VAL A 73 1.39 17.11 16.78
C VAL A 73 0.49 18.34 16.73
N ALA A 74 1.03 19.55 16.85
CA ALA A 74 0.21 20.74 17.02
C ALA A 74 -0.58 21.09 15.75
N VAL A 75 0.09 21.15 14.60
CA VAL A 75 -0.58 21.50 13.33
C VAL A 75 -1.55 20.40 12.91
N PHE A 76 -1.16 19.12 13.01
CA PHE A 76 -2.04 18.02 12.64
C PHE A 76 -3.28 17.93 13.54
N VAL A 77 -3.13 18.07 14.86
CA VAL A 77 -4.27 18.08 15.79
C VAL A 77 -5.18 19.27 15.51
N LEU A 78 -4.62 20.46 15.26
CA LEU A 78 -5.42 21.63 14.90
C LEU A 78 -6.21 21.40 13.60
N LEU A 79 -5.56 20.92 12.54
CA LEU A 79 -6.22 20.61 11.27
C LEU A 79 -7.27 19.51 11.43
N TYR A 80 -7.00 18.51 12.26
CA TYR A 80 -7.96 17.45 12.59
C TYR A 80 -9.19 18.02 13.32
N CYS A 81 -8.99 18.84 14.36
CA CYS A 81 -10.07 19.51 15.07
C CYS A 81 -10.90 20.40 14.13
N VAL A 82 -10.25 21.14 13.23
CA VAL A 82 -10.95 21.91 12.19
C VAL A 82 -11.74 20.96 11.28
N GLY A 83 -11.16 19.83 10.87
CA GLY A 83 -11.83 18.82 10.05
C GLY A 83 -13.08 18.21 10.69
N LEU A 84 -13.13 18.09 12.02
CA LEU A 84 -14.34 17.65 12.72
C LEU A 84 -15.53 18.59 12.52
N TYR A 85 -15.29 19.89 12.25
CA TYR A 85 -16.36 20.83 11.91
C TYR A 85 -16.90 20.64 10.49
N ASP A 86 -16.23 19.87 9.63
CA ASP A 86 -16.76 19.51 8.29
C ASP A 86 -17.96 18.56 8.42
N GLU A 87 -17.96 17.71 9.45
CA GLU A 87 -19.06 16.76 9.70
C GLU A 87 -20.27 17.42 10.39
N ASP A 88 -20.09 18.58 11.01
CA ASP A 88 -21.15 19.24 11.77
C ASP A 88 -22.10 20.03 10.86
N ARG A 89 -23.39 19.67 10.92
CA ARG A 89 -24.45 20.30 10.12
C ARG A 89 -24.65 21.78 10.45
N GLN A 90 -24.13 22.28 11.57
CA GLN A 90 -24.34 23.66 12.00
C GLN A 90 -23.58 24.72 11.20
N GLN A 91 -22.75 24.35 10.21
CA GLN A 91 -22.32 25.25 9.13
C GLN A 91 -21.66 26.59 9.56
N HIS A 92 -21.11 26.71 10.77
CA HIS A 92 -20.48 27.97 11.21
C HIS A 92 -19.28 28.40 10.34
N MET A 93 -18.67 27.46 9.59
CA MET A 93 -17.54 27.72 8.68
C MET A 93 -17.83 27.35 7.21
N LYS A 94 -19.03 27.67 6.68
CA LYS A 94 -19.38 27.40 5.26
C LYS A 94 -18.30 27.83 4.27
N CYS A 95 -17.65 28.97 4.50
CA CYS A 95 -16.65 29.47 3.57
C CYS A 95 -15.47 28.51 3.40
N LEU A 96 -15.05 27.83 4.48
CA LEU A 96 -13.87 26.97 4.47
C LEU A 96 -14.14 25.63 3.79
N PHE A 97 -15.33 25.06 3.99
CA PHE A 97 -15.71 23.71 3.52
C PHE A 97 -16.59 23.71 2.27
N ASN A 98 -17.48 24.71 2.09
CA ASN A 98 -18.39 24.72 0.96
C ASN A 98 -17.83 25.41 -0.28
N LYS A 99 -16.89 26.35 -0.12
CA LYS A 99 -16.32 27.07 -1.25
C LYS A 99 -15.39 26.15 -2.04
N ASP A 100 -15.88 25.75 -3.21
CA ASP A 100 -15.09 24.97 -4.17
C ASP A 100 -14.10 25.88 -4.90
N LEU A 101 -12.82 25.54 -4.84
CA LEU A 101 -11.73 26.21 -5.54
C LEU A 101 -11.39 25.53 -6.87
N ALA A 102 -11.98 24.36 -7.15
CA ALA A 102 -11.81 23.69 -8.41
C ALA A 102 -12.07 24.58 -9.65
N PRO A 103 -12.98 25.60 -9.65
CA PRO A 103 -13.25 26.37 -10.88
C PRO A 103 -12.07 27.23 -11.29
N TYR A 104 -11.22 27.59 -10.33
CA TYR A 104 -10.03 28.40 -10.54
C TYR A 104 -8.82 27.54 -10.92
N LEU A 105 -8.83 26.26 -10.55
CA LEU A 105 -7.74 25.32 -10.80
C LEU A 105 -7.90 24.58 -12.13
N TRP A 106 -9.13 24.30 -12.55
CA TRP A 106 -9.41 23.52 -13.75
C TRP A 106 -9.98 24.41 -14.85
N LEU A 107 -9.35 24.38 -16.03
CA LEU A 107 -9.75 25.12 -17.22
C LEU A 107 -10.96 24.49 -17.96
N VAL A 108 -11.42 23.31 -17.54
CA VAL A 108 -12.44 22.51 -18.24
C VAL A 108 -13.66 22.34 -17.35
N SER A 109 -14.87 22.32 -17.92
CA SER A 109 -16.11 22.04 -17.18
C SER A 109 -16.05 20.66 -16.50
N TYR A 110 -16.33 20.63 -15.20
CA TYR A 110 -16.27 19.41 -14.38
C TYR A 110 -17.45 19.35 -13.40
N ARG A 111 -17.70 18.16 -12.87
CA ARG A 111 -18.73 17.90 -11.85
C ARG A 111 -18.07 17.51 -10.53
N THR A 112 -18.46 18.18 -9.45
CA THR A 112 -17.93 18.00 -8.07
C THR A 112 -18.95 17.46 -7.09
N ASP A 113 -20.01 16.81 -7.59
CA ASP A 113 -21.06 16.28 -6.74
C ASP A 113 -20.47 15.14 -5.88
N GLU A 114 -20.35 15.39 -4.58
CA GLU A 114 -19.97 14.41 -3.57
C GLU A 114 -21.24 13.71 -3.09
N VAL A 115 -21.26 12.39 -3.14
CA VAL A 115 -22.35 11.62 -2.54
C VAL A 115 -21.99 11.41 -1.07
N GLY A 116 -22.83 11.95 -0.18
CA GLY A 116 -22.73 11.64 1.23
C GLY A 116 -22.80 10.12 1.42
N LEU A 117 -21.94 9.56 2.27
CA LEU A 117 -21.93 8.13 2.52
C LEU A 117 -23.37 7.65 2.81
N PRO A 118 -23.80 6.51 2.24
CA PRO A 118 -25.14 6.01 2.47
C PRO A 118 -25.36 5.87 3.97
N ALA A 119 -26.50 6.38 4.47
CA ALA A 119 -26.83 6.43 5.89
C ALA A 119 -26.68 5.08 6.62
N GLY A 120 -26.72 3.97 5.89
CA GLY A 120 -26.46 2.61 6.40
C GLY A 120 -25.04 2.38 6.94
N PHE A 121 -24.04 3.17 6.56
CA PHE A 121 -22.67 3.02 7.10
C PHE A 121 -22.55 3.43 8.57
N HIS A 122 -23.44 4.29 9.08
CA HIS A 122 -23.43 4.72 10.47
C HIS A 122 -23.92 3.65 11.46
N LEU A 123 -24.52 2.55 10.97
CA LEU A 123 -25.01 1.45 11.82
C LEU A 123 -23.92 0.44 12.18
N SER A 124 -22.81 0.41 11.43
CA SER A 124 -21.67 -0.42 11.79
C SER A 124 -20.91 0.24 12.93
N GLN A 125 -20.78 -0.46 14.06
CA GLN A 125 -20.02 0.00 15.23
C GLN A 125 -18.51 0.16 14.94
N HIS A 126 -18.04 -0.31 13.78
CA HIS A 126 -16.66 -0.20 13.34
C HIS A 126 -16.56 0.42 11.94
N PRO A 127 -15.60 1.33 11.71
CA PRO A 127 -15.35 1.86 10.37
C PRO A 127 -14.93 0.72 9.43
N PRO A 128 -15.45 0.67 8.19
CA PRO A 128 -15.13 -0.38 7.24
C PRO A 128 -13.63 -0.36 6.89
N ILE A 129 -13.02 -1.53 6.74
CA ILE A 129 -11.61 -1.63 6.35
C ILE A 129 -11.53 -1.70 4.83
N THR A 130 -11.51 -0.53 4.21
CA THR A 130 -11.47 -0.38 2.74
C THR A 130 -10.07 -0.68 2.18
N GLY A 131 -9.99 -0.98 0.88
CA GLY A 131 -8.72 -1.24 0.19
C GLY A 131 -7.76 -0.05 0.27
N TYR A 132 -8.29 1.17 0.20
CA TYR A 132 -7.53 2.41 0.42
C TYR A 132 -6.88 2.44 1.80
N ARG A 133 -7.66 2.21 2.87
CA ARG A 133 -7.15 2.21 4.25
C ARG A 133 -6.07 1.16 4.45
N ILE A 134 -6.20 0.00 3.80
CA ILE A 134 -5.16 -1.04 3.80
C ILE A 134 -3.87 -0.53 3.14
N VAL A 135 -3.97 0.04 1.94
CA VAL A 135 -2.79 0.55 1.20
C VAL A 135 -2.08 1.66 1.98
N VAL A 136 -2.84 2.62 2.52
CA VAL A 136 -2.28 3.70 3.33
C VAL A 136 -1.60 3.14 4.57
N THR A 137 -2.25 2.24 5.32
CA THR A 137 -1.66 1.65 6.53
C THR A 137 -0.41 0.82 6.20
N ALA A 138 -0.46 0.00 5.16
CA ALA A 138 0.67 -0.81 4.72
C ALA A 138 1.84 0.08 4.29
N SER A 139 1.58 1.16 3.55
CA SER A 139 2.62 2.09 3.12
C SER A 139 3.32 2.76 4.31
N VAL A 140 2.57 3.19 5.34
CA VAL A 140 3.14 3.80 6.55
C VAL A 140 4.03 2.82 7.29
N LEU A 141 3.59 1.57 7.41
CA LEU A 141 4.35 0.51 8.07
C LEU A 141 5.66 0.22 7.31
N LEU A 142 5.58 0.04 5.99
CA LEU A 142 6.74 -0.26 5.14
C LEU A 142 7.75 0.89 5.15
N PHE A 143 7.24 2.11 5.10
CA PHE A 143 8.05 3.31 5.18
C PHE A 143 8.75 3.45 6.53
N GLY A 144 8.02 3.24 7.64
CA GLY A 144 8.60 3.28 8.98
C GLY A 144 9.71 2.23 9.17
N LEU A 145 9.51 1.02 8.65
CA LEU A 145 10.53 -0.04 8.65
C LEU A 145 11.76 0.36 7.81
N ALA A 146 11.56 0.86 6.60
CA ALA A 146 12.66 1.28 5.74
C ALA A 146 13.48 2.44 6.37
N LYS A 147 12.79 3.42 6.97
CA LYS A 147 13.44 4.51 7.71
C LYS A 147 14.26 3.98 8.90
N ALA A 148 13.68 3.09 9.69
CA ALA A 148 14.37 2.48 10.83
C ALA A 148 15.63 1.72 10.38
N MET A 149 15.51 0.91 9.32
CA MET A 149 16.65 0.18 8.74
C MET A 149 17.76 1.13 8.28
N LEU A 150 17.43 2.20 7.54
CA LEU A 150 18.41 3.19 7.10
C LEU A 150 19.07 3.92 8.28
N GLY A 151 18.32 4.19 9.34
CA GLY A 151 18.85 4.75 10.59
C GLY A 151 19.84 3.81 11.28
N TYR A 152 19.48 2.53 11.44
CA TYR A 152 20.35 1.54 12.07
C TYR A 152 21.63 1.24 11.28
N LEU A 153 21.57 1.35 9.95
CA LEU A 153 22.74 1.17 9.07
C LEU A 153 23.69 2.38 9.06
N GLY A 154 23.40 3.45 9.82
CA GLY A 154 24.25 4.63 9.85
C GLY A 154 24.12 5.49 8.59
N HIS A 155 22.97 5.47 7.93
CA HIS A 155 22.67 6.31 6.76
C HIS A 155 21.64 7.40 7.07
N PRO A 156 21.97 8.37 7.95
CA PRO A 156 21.01 9.39 8.41
C PRO A 156 20.54 10.31 7.28
N VAL A 157 21.39 10.59 6.30
CA VAL A 157 21.02 11.41 5.12
C VAL A 157 19.96 10.69 4.28
N ALA A 158 20.17 9.41 3.97
CA ALA A 158 19.22 8.61 3.21
C ALA A 158 17.89 8.46 3.96
N ALA A 159 17.95 8.20 5.27
CA ALA A 159 16.75 8.15 6.12
C ALA A 159 15.97 9.46 6.09
N ASN A 160 16.64 10.62 6.18
CA ASN A 160 16.01 11.93 6.11
C ASN A 160 15.43 12.25 4.72
N THR A 161 16.13 11.90 3.63
CA THR A 161 15.63 12.08 2.27
C THR A 161 14.39 11.23 2.02
N PHE A 162 14.43 9.97 2.48
CA PHE A 162 13.28 9.08 2.40
C PHE A 162 12.11 9.65 3.20
N ASP A 163 12.41 10.20 4.39
CA ASP A 163 11.41 10.77 5.28
C ASP A 163 10.64 11.94 4.67
N TRP A 164 11.36 12.87 4.07
CA TRP A 164 10.76 13.98 3.34
C TRP A 164 9.99 13.51 2.11
N THR A 165 10.57 12.60 1.31
CA THR A 165 9.95 12.15 0.05
C THR A 165 8.61 11.50 0.33
N TYR A 166 8.56 10.60 1.31
CA TYR A 166 7.32 9.95 1.69
C TYR A 166 6.36 10.93 2.36
N GLY A 167 6.86 11.70 3.34
CA GLY A 167 6.07 12.62 4.14
C GLY A 167 5.45 13.77 3.36
N VAL A 168 5.99 14.12 2.18
CA VAL A 168 5.42 15.13 1.28
C VAL A 168 4.76 14.51 0.06
N VAL A 169 5.52 13.75 -0.75
CA VAL A 169 5.05 13.33 -2.07
C VAL A 169 4.01 12.21 -1.95
N VAL A 170 4.33 11.19 -1.17
CA VAL A 170 3.50 9.99 -1.06
C VAL A 170 2.24 10.27 -0.24
N THR A 171 2.37 10.95 0.90
CA THR A 171 1.23 11.36 1.74
C THR A 171 0.29 12.31 1.00
N SER A 172 0.80 13.31 0.28
CA SER A 172 -0.04 14.21 -0.54
C SER A 172 -0.73 13.44 -1.66
N GLY A 173 -0.03 12.49 -2.29
CA GLY A 173 -0.60 11.59 -3.28
C GLY A 173 -1.76 10.75 -2.71
N PHE A 174 -1.56 10.13 -1.54
CA PHE A 174 -2.63 9.39 -0.85
C PHE A 174 -3.76 10.30 -0.44
N TYR A 175 -3.48 11.50 0.06
CA TYR A 175 -4.52 12.48 0.37
C TYR A 175 -5.38 12.79 -0.85
N CYS A 176 -4.76 13.12 -1.99
CA CYS A 176 -5.45 13.39 -3.25
C CYS A 176 -6.27 12.18 -3.72
N ILE A 177 -5.74 10.96 -3.60
CA ILE A 177 -6.49 9.72 -3.90
C ILE A 177 -7.66 9.55 -2.93
N GLY A 178 -7.48 9.82 -1.64
CA GLY A 178 -8.51 9.74 -0.62
C GLY A 178 -9.69 10.68 -0.86
N LEU A 179 -9.48 11.81 -1.56
CA LEU A 179 -10.58 12.68 -1.97
C LEU A 179 -11.57 12.00 -2.93
N TYR A 180 -11.19 10.89 -3.58
CA TYR A 180 -12.07 10.08 -4.42
C TYR A 180 -12.97 9.12 -3.61
N GLU A 181 -12.82 9.03 -2.28
CA GLU A 181 -13.63 8.13 -1.44
C GLU A 181 -15.14 8.47 -1.51
N ASN A 182 -15.49 9.76 -1.69
CA ASN A 182 -16.88 10.25 -1.75
C ASN A 182 -17.41 10.46 -3.17
N ASN A 183 -16.87 9.73 -4.15
CA ASN A 183 -17.23 9.91 -5.55
C ASN A 183 -18.64 9.37 -5.89
N SER A 184 -19.45 10.22 -6.52
CA SER A 184 -20.80 9.88 -6.99
C SER A 184 -20.83 8.86 -8.13
N LEU A 185 -19.77 8.78 -8.94
CA LEU A 185 -19.65 7.85 -10.05
C LEU A 185 -19.17 6.45 -9.62
N ASP A 186 -18.94 6.21 -8.33
CA ASP A 186 -18.43 4.94 -7.79
C ASP A 186 -17.13 4.47 -8.51
N LEU A 187 -16.30 5.43 -8.95
CA LEU A 187 -15.00 5.11 -9.55
C LEU A 187 -14.14 4.46 -8.46
N PHE A 188 -13.54 3.32 -8.79
CA PHE A 188 -12.74 2.52 -7.85
C PHE A 188 -13.53 1.99 -6.65
N SER A 189 -14.78 1.57 -6.86
CA SER A 189 -15.60 0.89 -5.83
C SER A 189 -14.84 -0.22 -5.10
N ALA A 190 -14.06 -1.04 -5.83
CA ALA A 190 -13.24 -2.08 -5.22
C ALA A 190 -12.23 -1.56 -4.18
N PHE A 191 -11.75 -0.33 -4.35
CA PHE A 191 -10.76 0.29 -3.47
C PHE A 191 -11.40 1.00 -2.28
N PHE A 192 -12.55 1.65 -2.47
CA PHE A 192 -13.19 2.48 -1.44
C PHE A 192 -14.43 1.86 -0.77
N THR A 193 -15.23 1.05 -1.47
CA THR A 193 -16.53 0.58 -0.94
C THR A 193 -16.48 -0.85 -0.41
N ILE A 194 -15.57 -1.70 -0.90
CA ILE A 194 -15.47 -3.10 -0.44
C ILE A 194 -14.83 -3.13 0.96
N ASP A 195 -15.55 -3.69 1.94
CA ASP A 195 -15.00 -4.01 3.25
C ASP A 195 -14.18 -5.30 3.20
N TYR A 196 -12.87 -5.15 3.41
CA TYR A 196 -11.92 -6.26 3.48
C TYR A 196 -11.73 -6.79 4.91
N GLY A 197 -12.44 -6.24 5.92
CA GLY A 197 -12.33 -6.64 7.32
C GLY A 197 -12.42 -8.15 7.58
N PRO A 198 -13.44 -8.87 7.06
CA PRO A 198 -13.55 -10.32 7.22
C PRO A 198 -12.39 -11.10 6.58
N PHE A 199 -11.82 -10.59 5.49
CA PHE A 199 -10.64 -11.18 4.86
C PHE A 199 -9.39 -10.95 5.71
N LEU A 200 -9.15 -9.72 6.15
CA LEU A 200 -8.01 -9.38 7.01
C LEU A 200 -8.05 -10.12 8.33
N ARG A 201 -9.21 -10.26 8.99
CA ARG A 201 -9.32 -11.04 10.22
C ARG A 201 -8.82 -12.47 10.04
N ARG A 202 -9.12 -13.11 8.90
CA ARG A 202 -8.60 -14.44 8.57
C ARG A 202 -7.09 -14.41 8.32
N VAL A 203 -6.58 -13.40 7.62
CA VAL A 203 -5.14 -13.22 7.38
C VAL A 203 -4.39 -12.99 8.69
N PHE A 204 -4.85 -12.12 9.58
CA PHE A 204 -4.22 -11.88 10.88
C PHE A 204 -4.21 -13.12 11.77
N LEU A 205 -5.32 -13.87 11.81
CA LEU A 205 -5.36 -15.16 12.50
C LEU A 205 -4.38 -16.17 11.89
N ALA A 206 -4.18 -16.15 10.57
CA ALA A 206 -3.16 -16.97 9.93
C ALA A 206 -1.74 -16.47 10.25
N ILE A 207 -1.46 -15.17 10.12
CA ILE A 207 -0.15 -14.58 10.43
C ILE A 207 0.23 -14.90 11.87
N HIS A 208 -0.67 -14.78 12.84
CA HIS A 208 -0.36 -15.12 14.23
C HIS A 208 0.03 -16.61 14.40
N LYS A 209 -0.62 -17.51 13.66
CA LYS A 209 -0.25 -18.94 13.65
C LYS A 209 1.11 -19.20 13.02
N TYR A 210 1.50 -18.40 12.03
CA TYR A 210 2.71 -18.62 11.25
C TYR A 210 3.87 -17.68 11.61
N SER A 211 3.64 -16.67 12.45
CA SER A 211 4.66 -15.68 12.83
C SER A 211 5.88 -16.32 13.50
N PRO A 212 5.77 -17.36 14.36
CA PRO A 212 6.95 -18.01 14.91
C PRO A 212 7.83 -18.63 13.82
N SER A 213 7.21 -19.23 12.80
CA SER A 213 7.92 -19.84 11.68
C SER A 213 8.63 -18.80 10.82
N ILE A 214 7.99 -17.65 10.56
CA ILE A 214 8.59 -16.54 9.79
C ILE A 214 9.77 -15.92 10.56
N VAL A 215 9.59 -15.63 11.84
CA VAL A 215 10.66 -15.07 12.70
C VAL A 215 11.85 -16.02 12.77
N PHE A 216 11.57 -17.31 12.95
CA PHE A 216 12.58 -18.35 13.00
C PHE A 216 13.34 -18.48 11.67
N PHE A 217 12.64 -18.49 10.53
CA PHE A 217 13.27 -18.51 9.21
C PHE A 217 14.17 -17.28 8.98
N LEU A 218 13.69 -16.09 9.31
CA LEU A 218 14.48 -14.86 9.19
C LEU A 218 15.73 -14.89 10.08
N GLY A 219 15.61 -15.40 11.32
CA GLY A 219 16.75 -15.58 12.21
C GLY A 219 17.82 -16.50 11.65
N VAL A 220 17.41 -17.55 10.93
CA VAL A 220 18.33 -18.53 10.34
C VAL A 220 19.00 -17.99 9.09
N VAL A 221 18.24 -17.32 8.23
CA VAL A 221 18.81 -16.60 7.07
C VAL A 221 19.83 -15.57 7.56
N TYR A 222 19.50 -14.81 8.62
CA TYR A 222 20.44 -13.85 9.21
C TYR A 222 21.70 -14.53 9.76
N ALA A 223 21.56 -15.62 10.51
CA ALA A 223 22.70 -16.38 11.04
C ALA A 223 23.59 -16.93 9.92
N ALA A 224 22.99 -17.52 8.88
CA ALA A 224 23.71 -18.03 7.72
C ALA A 224 24.47 -16.92 6.98
N VAL A 225 23.83 -15.78 6.72
CA VAL A 225 24.48 -14.61 6.09
C VAL A 225 25.63 -14.10 6.95
N ARG A 226 25.48 -14.05 8.28
CA ARG A 226 26.56 -13.62 9.19
C ARG A 226 27.73 -14.60 9.21
N ILE A 227 27.48 -15.91 9.17
CA ILE A 227 28.53 -16.93 9.08
C ILE A 227 29.27 -16.83 7.75
N LEU A 228 28.54 -16.73 6.63
CA LEU A 228 29.14 -16.53 5.31
C LEU A 228 29.95 -15.24 5.24
N ALA A 229 29.41 -14.13 5.76
CA ALA A 229 30.10 -12.86 5.82
C ALA A 229 31.36 -12.93 6.70
N PHE A 230 31.30 -13.65 7.83
CA PHE A 230 32.45 -13.85 8.71
C PHE A 230 33.54 -14.70 8.04
N GLN A 231 33.18 -15.79 7.36
CA GLN A 231 34.09 -16.61 6.56
C GLN A 231 34.68 -15.86 5.37
N TRP A 232 33.91 -14.93 4.79
CA TRP A 232 34.38 -14.09 3.70
C TRP A 232 35.32 -12.97 4.18
N SER A 233 35.02 -12.34 5.31
CA SER A 233 35.82 -11.25 5.88
C SER A 233 37.08 -11.73 6.58
N HIS A 234 37.02 -12.93 7.14
CA HIS A 234 38.17 -13.69 7.59
C HIS A 234 38.23 -14.87 6.64
N PRO A 235 38.75 -14.69 5.40
CA PRO A 235 39.12 -15.84 4.62
C PRO A 235 40.12 -16.55 5.51
N VAL A 236 39.65 -17.60 6.19
CA VAL A 236 40.51 -18.56 6.84
C VAL A 236 41.55 -18.79 5.79
N THR A 237 42.79 -18.52 6.16
CA THR A 237 44.01 -18.79 5.42
C THR A 237 43.96 -20.25 4.97
N LEU A 238 43.17 -20.49 3.92
CA LEU A 238 43.07 -21.64 3.04
C LEU A 238 44.14 -21.51 1.96
N THR A 239 44.96 -20.44 2.01
CA THR A 239 46.40 -20.64 1.90
C THR A 239 46.77 -21.68 2.94
N PHE A 240 46.73 -22.96 2.52
CA PHE A 240 47.45 -24.09 3.09
C PHE A 240 48.19 -23.64 4.32
N VAL A 241 47.63 -23.97 5.49
CA VAL A 241 48.28 -23.85 6.78
C VAL A 241 49.77 -24.06 6.54
N SER A 242 50.52 -22.96 6.46
CA SER A 242 51.95 -22.97 6.71
C SER A 242 51.96 -23.31 8.17
N VAL A 243 51.84 -24.61 8.44
CA VAL A 243 51.86 -25.21 9.77
C VAL A 243 53.10 -24.58 10.36
N ASP A 244 52.91 -23.68 11.31
CA ASP A 244 54.00 -23.29 12.16
C ASP A 244 54.49 -24.63 12.73
N PRO A 245 55.66 -25.13 12.31
CA PRO A 245 56.05 -26.52 12.55
C PRO A 245 56.20 -26.81 14.05
N HIS A 246 56.09 -25.78 14.89
CA HIS A 246 56.14 -25.84 16.34
C HIS A 246 54.77 -25.88 17.03
N MET A 247 53.67 -25.58 16.36
CA MET A 247 52.33 -25.73 16.95
C MET A 247 51.85 -27.20 16.83
N LYS A 248 52.15 -28.00 17.86
CA LYS A 248 51.57 -29.34 18.05
C LYS A 248 50.09 -29.22 18.45
N MET A 249 49.22 -28.86 17.51
CA MET A 249 47.79 -29.13 17.68
C MET A 249 47.59 -30.63 17.50
N SER A 250 46.90 -31.29 18.45
CA SER A 250 46.69 -32.73 18.31
C SER A 250 45.75 -32.98 17.14
N PHE A 251 46.00 -34.03 16.35
CA PHE A 251 45.12 -34.42 15.23
C PHE A 251 43.65 -34.52 15.65
N PHE A 252 43.40 -34.93 16.90
CA PHE A 252 42.06 -35.03 17.46
C PHE A 252 41.38 -33.67 17.65
N ASP A 253 42.11 -32.62 18.02
CA ASP A 253 41.53 -31.28 18.17
C ASP A 253 41.07 -30.71 16.82
N TYR A 254 41.84 -30.98 15.76
CA TYR A 254 41.48 -30.59 14.39
C TYR A 254 40.23 -31.34 13.89
N VAL A 255 40.20 -32.66 14.06
CA VAL A 255 39.04 -33.48 13.66
C VAL A 255 37.80 -33.07 14.47
N HIS A 256 37.97 -32.78 15.76
CA HIS A 256 36.88 -32.31 16.61
C HIS A 256 36.32 -30.97 16.13
N ASP A 257 37.16 -29.98 15.85
CA ASP A 257 36.72 -28.67 15.36
C ASP A 257 36.04 -28.77 13.98
N LEU A 258 36.57 -29.59 13.07
CA LEU A 258 35.95 -29.85 11.77
C LEU A 258 34.57 -30.49 11.92
N CYS A 259 34.45 -31.53 12.75
CA CYS A 259 33.18 -32.19 13.03
C CYS A 259 32.15 -31.25 13.66
N LEU A 260 32.59 -30.38 14.59
CA LEU A 260 31.72 -29.43 15.26
C LEU A 260 31.22 -28.35 14.29
N ASN A 261 32.08 -27.83 13.42
CA ASN A 261 31.71 -26.90 12.36
C ASN A 261 30.74 -27.52 11.34
N LEU A 262 30.95 -28.78 10.95
CA LEU A 262 30.03 -29.51 10.07
C LEU A 262 28.67 -29.74 10.73
N LEU A 263 28.65 -30.14 12.01
CA LEU A 263 27.41 -30.33 12.78
C LEU A 263 26.61 -29.01 12.89
N ILE A 264 27.28 -27.89 13.20
CA ILE A 264 26.64 -26.58 13.26
C ILE A 264 26.06 -26.21 11.89
N SER A 265 26.81 -26.44 10.80
CA SER A 265 26.34 -26.19 9.43
C SER A 265 25.12 -27.04 9.07
N GLU A 266 25.11 -28.33 9.45
CA GLU A 266 24.00 -29.24 9.19
C GLU A 266 22.73 -28.85 9.97
N ILE A 267 22.89 -28.49 11.25
CA ILE A 267 21.80 -27.97 12.08
C ILE A 267 21.23 -26.69 11.45
N LEU A 268 22.08 -25.74 11.03
CA LEU A 268 21.63 -24.52 10.38
C LEU A 268 20.90 -24.78 9.05
N LEU A 269 21.36 -25.76 8.25
CA LEU A 269 20.69 -26.19 7.02
C LEU A 269 19.32 -26.80 7.29
N LEU A 270 19.20 -27.70 8.27
CA LEU A 270 17.93 -28.29 8.69
C LEU A 270 16.95 -27.21 9.14
N ILE A 271 17.43 -26.26 9.93
CA ILE A 271 16.61 -25.16 10.39
C ILE A 271 16.17 -24.28 9.21
N ALA A 272 17.06 -23.99 8.25
CA ALA A 272 16.72 -23.22 7.06
C ALA A 272 15.64 -23.93 6.23
N ALA A 273 15.77 -25.25 6.05
CA ALA A 273 14.78 -26.07 5.34
C ALA A 273 13.40 -26.04 6.01
N LEU A 274 13.34 -26.11 7.34
CA LEU A 274 12.08 -25.97 8.09
C LEU A 274 11.45 -24.59 7.90
N GLY A 275 12.27 -23.53 7.88
CA GLY A 275 11.79 -22.18 7.64
C GLY A 275 11.29 -21.95 6.20
N VAL A 276 11.97 -22.50 5.18
CA VAL A 276 11.48 -22.50 3.78
C VAL A 276 10.15 -23.26 3.66
N SER A 277 10.03 -24.42 4.31
CA SER A 277 8.80 -25.21 4.35
C SER A 277 7.64 -24.42 4.99
N GLY A 278 7.91 -23.72 6.10
CA GLY A 278 6.95 -22.82 6.73
C GLY A 278 6.52 -21.67 5.83
N LEU A 279 7.47 -21.01 5.16
CA LEU A 279 7.19 -19.95 4.19
C LEU A 279 6.35 -20.47 3.01
N PHE A 280 6.67 -21.64 2.47
CA PHE A 280 5.88 -22.24 1.39
C PHE A 280 4.44 -22.52 1.84
N ASN A 281 4.25 -23.09 3.03
CA ASN A 281 2.94 -23.36 3.60
C ASN A 281 2.11 -22.08 3.86
N THR A 282 2.75 -21.00 4.29
CA THR A 282 2.08 -19.69 4.46
C THR A 282 1.64 -19.11 3.12
N LEU A 283 2.54 -19.06 2.13
CA LEU A 283 2.23 -18.55 0.79
C LEU A 283 1.15 -19.40 0.11
N TYR A 284 1.17 -20.72 0.30
CA TYR A 284 0.12 -21.61 -0.17
C TYR A 284 -1.24 -21.31 0.48
N SER A 285 -1.25 -21.06 1.78
CA SER A 285 -2.45 -20.70 2.54
C SER A 285 -2.99 -19.33 2.14
N ILE A 286 -2.11 -18.34 1.93
CA ILE A 286 -2.45 -17.01 1.42
C ILE A 286 -3.02 -17.14 0.01
N LYS A 287 -2.38 -17.88 -0.89
CA LYS A 287 -2.90 -18.13 -2.25
C LYS A 287 -4.31 -18.73 -2.21
N LYS A 288 -4.55 -19.70 -1.32
CA LYS A 288 -5.86 -20.34 -1.14
C LYS A 288 -6.91 -19.39 -0.55
N ALA A 289 -6.49 -18.44 0.29
CA ALA A 289 -7.38 -17.44 0.91
C ALA A 289 -7.66 -16.22 0.01
N VAL A 290 -6.64 -15.72 -0.71
CA VAL A 290 -6.66 -14.52 -1.57
C VAL A 290 -7.25 -14.80 -2.95
N LEU A 291 -7.15 -16.04 -3.46
CA LEU A 291 -7.97 -16.47 -4.59
C LEU A 291 -9.23 -17.15 -4.04
N PRO A 292 -10.27 -16.38 -3.65
CA PRO A 292 -11.55 -17.01 -3.42
C PRO A 292 -11.98 -17.63 -4.75
N ARG A 293 -12.72 -18.74 -4.64
CA ARG A 293 -13.37 -19.39 -5.78
C ARG A 293 -14.10 -18.39 -6.69
N GLY A 294 -14.52 -17.23 -6.18
CA GLY A 294 -15.09 -16.11 -6.93
C GLY A 294 -14.26 -15.59 -8.12
N ILE A 295 -12.92 -15.53 -8.04
CA ILE A 295 -12.11 -15.13 -9.23
C ILE A 295 -12.14 -16.24 -10.29
N ARG A 296 -12.14 -17.51 -9.86
CA ARG A 296 -12.25 -18.67 -10.76
C ARG A 296 -13.65 -18.78 -11.38
N TRP A 297 -14.70 -18.36 -10.66
CA TRP A 297 -16.07 -18.22 -11.18
C TRP A 297 -16.23 -17.00 -12.09
N ALA A 298 -15.60 -15.86 -11.78
CA ALA A 298 -15.60 -14.68 -12.63
C ALA A 298 -14.87 -14.94 -13.97
N ILE A 299 -13.75 -15.66 -13.93
CA ILE A 299 -13.02 -16.10 -15.13
C ILE A 299 -13.81 -17.15 -15.93
N ARG A 300 -14.55 -18.05 -15.26
CA ARG A 300 -15.47 -18.98 -15.96
C ARG A 300 -16.69 -18.29 -16.56
N GLY A 301 -17.24 -17.28 -15.89
CA GLY A 301 -18.37 -16.49 -16.40
C GLY A 301 -17.97 -15.67 -17.63
N THR A 302 -16.74 -15.17 -17.68
CA THR A 302 -16.22 -14.44 -18.85
C THR A 302 -15.79 -15.34 -20.00
N LEU A 303 -15.44 -16.60 -19.76
CA LEU A 303 -15.05 -17.56 -20.81
C LEU A 303 -16.20 -18.45 -21.31
N ASN A 304 -17.35 -18.47 -20.65
CA ASN A 304 -18.49 -19.29 -21.05
C ASN A 304 -19.64 -18.40 -21.57
N VAL A 305 -19.39 -17.74 -22.70
CA VAL A 305 -20.43 -17.14 -23.54
C VAL A 305 -20.92 -18.21 -24.51
N SER A 306 -21.87 -19.03 -24.05
CA SER A 306 -22.92 -19.58 -24.91
C SER A 306 -24.05 -20.15 -24.04
N GLY A 307 -25.16 -19.42 -23.96
CA GLY A 307 -26.47 -19.98 -23.64
C GLY A 307 -26.80 -20.13 -22.15
N ALA A 308 -27.25 -19.05 -21.53
CA ALA A 308 -28.24 -19.13 -20.48
C ALA A 308 -29.14 -17.89 -20.57
N GLU A 309 -30.18 -18.05 -21.39
CA GLU A 309 -31.37 -17.22 -21.43
C GLU A 309 -32.12 -17.28 -20.08
N GLU A 310 -32.68 -16.12 -19.74
CA GLU A 310 -33.93 -15.92 -19.00
C GLU A 310 -33.99 -16.29 -17.51
N LEU A 311 -33.77 -15.28 -16.66
CA LEU A 311 -34.67 -14.92 -15.55
C LEU A 311 -34.44 -13.45 -15.19
N PRO A 312 -35.49 -12.60 -15.12
CA PRO A 312 -35.33 -11.21 -14.70
C PRO A 312 -35.49 -11.07 -13.19
N PRO A 313 -34.57 -10.35 -12.53
CA PRO A 313 -34.91 -9.49 -11.42
C PRO A 313 -34.65 -8.02 -11.78
N PRO A 314 -35.44 -7.08 -11.25
CA PRO A 314 -35.33 -5.67 -11.59
C PRO A 314 -34.17 -5.01 -10.81
N TYR A 315 -33.58 -3.98 -11.41
CA TYR A 315 -32.58 -3.07 -10.83
C TYR A 315 -31.18 -3.62 -10.49
N TYR A 316 -30.31 -3.69 -11.49
CA TYR A 316 -29.14 -2.79 -11.63
C TYR A 316 -28.37 -3.25 -12.88
N GLY A 317 -28.47 -2.50 -13.97
CA GLY A 317 -27.58 -2.62 -15.13
C GLY A 317 -26.18 -2.13 -14.77
N ARG A 318 -25.50 -2.81 -13.85
CA ARG A 318 -24.11 -2.56 -13.45
C ARG A 318 -23.29 -3.69 -14.04
N ASN A 319 -22.68 -3.44 -15.20
CA ASN A 319 -21.82 -4.39 -15.89
C ASN A 319 -20.60 -4.73 -14.99
N PRO A 320 -20.58 -5.89 -14.30
CA PRO A 320 -19.62 -6.18 -13.25
C PRO A 320 -18.22 -6.51 -13.81
N ASP A 321 -18.13 -6.80 -15.11
CA ASP A 321 -16.89 -7.28 -15.74
C ASP A 321 -15.83 -6.18 -15.94
N LYS A 322 -16.22 -4.89 -15.96
CA LYS A 322 -15.26 -3.79 -16.14
C LYS A 322 -14.49 -3.43 -14.86
N ASN A 323 -15.10 -3.56 -13.68
CA ASN A 323 -14.47 -3.11 -12.42
C ASN A 323 -13.49 -4.12 -11.81
N VAL A 324 -13.68 -5.42 -12.06
CA VAL A 324 -12.80 -6.48 -11.53
C VAL A 324 -11.39 -6.38 -12.12
N ASN A 325 -11.28 -5.94 -13.38
CA ASN A 325 -9.99 -5.75 -14.04
C ASN A 325 -9.21 -4.56 -13.48
N ILE A 326 -9.88 -3.48 -13.05
CA ILE A 326 -9.23 -2.28 -12.51
C ILE A 326 -8.62 -2.55 -11.14
N ALA A 327 -9.33 -3.23 -10.24
CA ALA A 327 -8.79 -3.60 -8.93
C ALA A 327 -7.57 -4.53 -9.04
N LYS A 328 -7.65 -5.51 -9.97
CA LYS A 328 -6.52 -6.39 -10.31
C LYS A 328 -5.36 -5.60 -10.89
N TYR A 329 -5.62 -4.59 -11.71
CA TYR A 329 -4.60 -3.71 -12.27
C TYR A 329 -3.94 -2.84 -11.18
N ILE A 330 -4.72 -2.26 -10.27
CA ILE A 330 -4.20 -1.44 -9.15
C ILE A 330 -3.38 -2.30 -8.20
N LEU A 331 -3.85 -3.50 -7.84
CA LEU A 331 -3.08 -4.41 -7.00
C LEU A 331 -1.78 -4.84 -7.69
N ARG A 332 -1.82 -5.06 -9.02
CA ARG A 332 -0.63 -5.34 -9.82
C ARG A 332 0.31 -4.15 -9.84
N VAL A 333 -0.18 -2.94 -10.14
CA VAL A 333 0.62 -1.72 -10.16
C VAL A 333 1.21 -1.44 -8.78
N PHE A 334 0.44 -1.59 -7.71
CA PHE A 334 0.94 -1.46 -6.34
C PHE A 334 2.00 -2.52 -6.02
N ALA A 335 1.78 -3.79 -6.38
CA ALA A 335 2.77 -4.83 -6.21
C ALA A 335 4.03 -4.59 -7.07
N LEU A 336 3.88 -4.00 -8.27
CA LEU A 336 4.98 -3.69 -9.18
C LEU A 336 5.78 -2.48 -8.67
N VAL A 337 5.10 -1.43 -8.20
CA VAL A 337 5.72 -0.27 -7.55
C VAL A 337 6.40 -0.71 -6.26
N PHE A 338 5.72 -1.49 -5.42
CA PHE A 338 6.27 -2.01 -4.17
C PHE A 338 7.48 -2.91 -4.43
N ALA A 339 7.37 -3.86 -5.36
CA ALA A 339 8.48 -4.72 -5.77
C ALA A 339 9.61 -3.88 -6.37
N ALA A 340 9.35 -2.92 -7.26
CA ALA A 340 10.39 -2.06 -7.84
C ALA A 340 11.08 -1.21 -6.76
N THR A 341 10.35 -0.64 -5.80
CA THR A 341 10.92 0.10 -4.68
C THR A 341 11.73 -0.82 -3.75
N LEU A 342 11.22 -2.02 -3.46
CA LEU A 342 11.91 -2.98 -2.63
C LEU A 342 13.17 -3.49 -3.32
N THR A 343 13.10 -3.75 -4.64
CA THR A 343 14.21 -4.25 -5.45
C THR A 343 15.26 -3.17 -5.66
N THR A 344 14.89 -1.90 -5.84
CA THR A 344 15.85 -0.79 -5.95
C THR A 344 16.53 -0.51 -4.61
N VAL A 345 15.80 -0.61 -3.50
CA VAL A 345 16.39 -0.53 -2.16
C VAL A 345 17.32 -1.71 -1.92
N THR A 346 16.92 -2.95 -2.23
CA THR A 346 17.76 -4.14 -2.01
C THR A 346 18.96 -4.22 -2.97
N THR A 347 18.83 -3.77 -4.22
CA THR A 347 19.96 -3.71 -5.17
C THR A 347 20.94 -2.62 -4.82
N ARG A 348 20.48 -1.43 -4.40
CA ARG A 348 21.39 -0.40 -3.87
C ARG A 348 22.05 -0.86 -2.57
N TRP A 349 21.32 -1.56 -1.72
CA TRP A 349 21.85 -2.16 -0.50
C TRP A 349 22.91 -3.22 -0.79
N ALA A 350 22.66 -4.11 -1.75
CA ALA A 350 23.62 -5.13 -2.19
C ALA A 350 24.86 -4.51 -2.87
N PHE A 351 24.68 -3.50 -3.72
CA PHE A 351 25.77 -2.78 -4.39
C PHE A 351 26.68 -2.06 -3.37
N TRP A 352 26.10 -1.51 -2.30
CA TRP A 352 26.86 -0.80 -1.27
C TRP A 352 27.57 -1.73 -0.28
N ILE A 353 26.95 -2.84 0.10
CA ILE A 353 27.58 -3.85 0.98
C ILE A 353 28.74 -4.55 0.28
N THR A 354 28.65 -4.78 -1.03
CA THR A 354 29.65 -5.59 -1.76
C THR A 354 30.85 -4.81 -2.30
N GLY A 355 30.90 -3.49 -2.10
CA GLY A 355 32.10 -2.67 -2.38
C GLY A 355 32.71 -2.92 -3.76
N GLU A 356 32.16 -2.30 -4.80
CA GLU A 356 32.67 -2.25 -6.19
C GLU A 356 32.80 -3.56 -7.00
N VAL A 357 32.71 -4.75 -6.41
CA VAL A 357 32.93 -6.01 -7.17
C VAL A 357 31.75 -6.38 -8.09
N PHE A 358 30.59 -5.74 -7.97
CA PHE A 358 29.37 -6.09 -8.72
C PHE A 358 29.16 -5.34 -10.05
N VAL A 359 30.21 -4.79 -10.67
CA VAL A 359 30.10 -4.14 -11.99
C VAL A 359 29.92 -5.17 -13.13
N GLY A 360 30.18 -6.47 -12.90
CA GLY A 360 30.11 -7.50 -13.95
C GLY A 360 28.77 -8.23 -14.14
N SER A 361 27.76 -8.03 -13.30
CA SER A 361 26.56 -8.90 -13.23
C SER A 361 25.24 -8.14 -13.41
N THR A 362 25.23 -7.11 -14.25
CA THR A 362 24.03 -6.32 -14.59
C THR A 362 23.06 -7.05 -15.54
N SER A 363 23.14 -8.36 -15.70
CA SER A 363 22.28 -9.15 -16.60
C SER A 363 21.19 -9.96 -15.88
N TRP A 364 21.22 -10.06 -14.55
CA TRP A 364 20.26 -10.90 -13.80
C TRP A 364 18.90 -10.23 -13.56
N TRP A 365 18.80 -8.91 -13.56
CA TRP A 365 17.50 -8.21 -13.42
C TRP A 365 16.63 -8.30 -14.69
N MET A 366 17.20 -8.67 -15.83
CA MET A 366 16.46 -8.99 -17.04
C MET A 366 15.69 -10.30 -16.92
N VAL A 367 16.13 -11.26 -16.08
CA VAL A 367 15.50 -12.59 -16.00
C VAL A 367 14.09 -12.55 -15.40
N PRO A 368 13.83 -11.87 -14.27
CA PRO A 368 12.46 -11.73 -13.75
C PRO A 368 11.57 -10.91 -14.69
N LEU A 369 12.11 -9.85 -15.32
CA LEU A 369 11.37 -8.99 -16.24
C LEU A 369 11.00 -9.75 -17.52
N TYR A 370 11.93 -10.54 -18.06
CA TYR A 370 11.75 -11.37 -19.24
C TYR A 370 10.79 -12.53 -18.97
N VAL A 371 10.97 -13.27 -17.87
CA VAL A 371 10.03 -14.35 -17.45
C VAL A 371 8.61 -13.80 -17.25
N PHE A 372 8.46 -12.57 -16.77
CA PHE A 372 7.16 -11.93 -16.60
C PHE A 372 6.55 -11.42 -17.91
N LEU A 373 7.38 -10.97 -18.87
CA LEU A 373 6.95 -10.54 -20.21
C LEU A 373 6.65 -11.72 -21.16
N THR A 374 7.25 -12.89 -20.93
CA THR A 374 7.09 -14.07 -21.81
C THR A 374 6.04 -15.08 -21.32
N MET A 375 5.35 -14.85 -20.20
CA MET A 375 4.25 -15.73 -19.80
C MET A 375 3.06 -15.54 -20.77
N PRO A 376 2.57 -16.61 -21.42
CA PRO A 376 1.49 -16.51 -22.41
C PRO A 376 0.20 -16.04 -21.73
N TYR A 377 -0.47 -15.11 -22.42
CA TYR A 377 -1.70 -14.41 -22.03
C TYR A 377 -2.92 -15.32 -21.93
#